data_AF-A0A090F138-F1
#
_entry.id   AF-A0A090F138-F1
#
_cell.length_a   1.000
_cell.length_b   1.000
_cell.length_c   1.000
_cell.angle_alpha   90.00
_cell.angle_beta   90.00
_cell.angle_gamma   90.00
#
_symmetry.space_group_name_H-M   'P 1'
#
loop_
_entity.id
_entity.type
_entity.pdbx_description
1 polymer ?
#
loop_
_entity_poly.entity_id
_entity_poly.type
_entity_poly.pdbx_seq_one_letter_code
_entity_poly.pdbx_strand_id
1 'polypeptide(L)' 'MADAGAELGLVTVKAFRGRGLAASATAGWSRLPELRSRTLFYSTDRGNFGSQRVAIRLGLPLRGASLRISEDNQGEGA' A
#
# COMPACT_ATOMS: atom_id res chain seq x y z
N MET A 1 -4.76 -25.05 0.21
CA MET A 1 -5.28 -23.94 1.02
C MET A 1 -4.91 -22.66 0.31
N ALA A 2 -5.88 -21.81 -0.06
CA ALA A 2 -5.54 -20.50 -0.61
C ALA A 2 -4.80 -19.72 0.48
N ASP A 3 -3.54 -19.38 0.22
CA ASP A 3 -2.78 -18.48 1.07
C ASP A 3 -3.48 -17.13 1.01
N ALA A 4 -4.30 -16.84 2.02
CA ALA A 4 -5.11 -15.64 2.05
C ALA A 4 -4.19 -14.46 2.36
N GLY A 5 -3.82 -13.73 1.31
CA GLY A 5 -3.00 -12.53 1.43
C GLY A 5 -3.70 -11.43 2.23
N ALA A 6 -2.90 -10.53 2.81
CA ALA A 6 -3.39 -9.35 3.51
C ALA A 6 -2.66 -8.10 2.99
N GLU A 7 -3.44 -7.10 2.61
CA GLU A 7 -2.90 -5.81 2.17
C GLU A 7 -2.54 -4.95 3.38
N LEU A 8 -1.35 -4.36 3.34
CA LEU A 8 -0.92 -3.31 4.24
C LEU A 8 -1.20 -1.96 3.58
N GLY A 9 -1.87 -1.06 4.30
CA GLY A 9 -2.20 0.27 3.80
C GLY A 9 -2.46 1.26 4.93
N LEU A 10 -2.11 2.52 4.71
CA LEU A 10 -2.45 3.62 5.61
C LEU A 10 -2.50 4.93 4.86
N VAL A 11 -3.05 5.94 5.53
CA VAL A 11 -2.95 7.34 5.09
C VAL A 11 -2.26 8.14 6.18
N THR A 12 -1.20 8.84 5.82
CA THR A 12 -0.56 9.80 6.72
C THR A 12 -1.18 11.18 6.51
N VAL A 13 -1.72 11.76 7.59
CA VAL A 13 -2.14 13.16 7.67
C VAL A 13 -1.03 14.10 7.17
N LYS A 14 -1.39 15.09 6.34
CA LYS A 14 -0.43 15.90 5.55
C LYS A 14 0.67 16.52 6.41
N ALA A 15 0.33 17.04 7.59
CA ALA A 15 1.25 17.70 8.52
C ALA A 15 2.38 16.77 9.04
N PHE A 16 2.22 15.46 8.94
CA PHE A 16 3.15 14.47 9.49
C PHE A 16 3.88 13.65 8.40
N ARG A 17 3.70 14.00 7.12
CA ARG A 17 4.40 13.34 6.00
C ARG A 17 5.90 13.67 6.00
N GLY A 18 6.68 12.87 5.28
CA GLY A 18 8.13 13.07 5.13
C GLY A 18 8.99 12.64 6.33
N ARG A 19 8.37 12.23 7.44
CA ARG A 19 9.06 11.86 8.70
C ARG A 19 9.31 10.37 8.90
N GLY A 20 8.98 9.52 7.91
CA GLY A 20 9.10 8.07 8.04
C GLY A 20 8.04 7.39 8.94
N LEU A 21 7.05 8.15 9.44
CA LEU A 21 6.00 7.65 10.31
C LEU A 21 5.14 6.56 9.66
N ALA A 22 4.84 6.69 8.36
CA ALA A 22 4.11 5.67 7.62
C ALA A 22 4.79 4.30 7.70
N ALA A 23 6.08 4.25 7.35
CA ALA A 23 6.83 2.99 7.38
C ALA A 23 6.96 2.44 8.80
N SER A 24 7.17 3.31 9.80
CA SER A 24 7.29 2.89 11.20
C SER A 24 5.99 2.31 11.74
N ALA A 25 4.86 2.98 11.48
CA ALA A 25 3.55 2.49 11.83
C ALA A 25 3.28 1.14 11.15
N THR A 26 3.40 1.06 9.82
CA THR A 26 3.17 -0.19 9.06
C THR A 26 4.06 -1.34 9.51
N ALA A 27 5.33 -1.08 9.84
CA ALA A 27 6.23 -2.10 10.37
C ALA A 27 5.80 -2.62 11.75
N GLY A 28 5.13 -1.78 12.55
CA GLY A 28 4.58 -2.15 13.85
C GLY A 28 3.44 -3.16 13.70
N TRP A 29 2.38 -2.81 12.96
CA TRP A 29 1.23 -3.70 12.84
C TRP A 29 1.44 -4.86 11.87
N SER A 30 2.42 -4.82 10.96
CA SER A 30 2.75 -5.99 10.11
C SER A 30 3.29 -7.20 10.89
N ARG A 31 3.69 -7.00 12.15
CA ARG A 31 4.24 -8.05 13.03
C ARG A 31 3.20 -8.65 13.97
N LEU A 32 1.94 -8.22 13.88
CA LEU A 32 0.86 -8.74 14.70
C LEU A 32 0.68 -10.26 14.51
N PRO A 33 0.40 -11.04 15.57
CA PRO A 33 0.25 -12.49 15.50
C PRO A 33 -0.74 -12.96 14.43
N GLU A 34 -1.84 -12.23 14.26
CA GLU A 34 -2.94 -12.52 13.33
C GLU A 34 -2.50 -12.46 11.86
N LEU A 35 -1.38 -11.78 11.58
CA LEU A 35 -0.82 -11.62 10.24
C LEU A 35 0.28 -12.63 9.91
N ARG A 36 0.76 -13.42 10.88
CA ARG A 36 1.91 -14.33 10.68
C ARG A 36 1.67 -15.41 9.65
N SER A 37 0.43 -15.86 9.49
CA SER A 37 0.05 -16.88 8.51
C SER A 37 -0.38 -16.30 7.16
N ARG A 38 -0.21 -14.98 6.94
CA ARG A 38 -0.70 -14.27 5.76
C ARG A 38 0.47 -13.90 4.86
N THR A 39 0.28 -14.06 3.56
CA THR A 39 1.13 -13.37 2.58
C THR A 39 0.85 -11.87 2.62
N LEU A 40 1.77 -11.10 3.21
CA LEU A 40 1.68 -9.64 3.24
C LEU A 40 2.09 -9.01 1.91
N PHE A 41 1.37 -7.98 1.51
CA PHE A 41 1.67 -7.15 0.34
C PHE A 41 1.23 -5.69 0.56
N TYR A 42 1.70 -4.79 -0.30
CA TYR A 42 1.34 -3.37 -0.30
C TYR A 42 1.10 -2.97 -1.75
N SER A 43 -0.09 -2.47 -2.09
CA SER A 43 -0.38 -1.99 -3.46
C SER A 43 -0.17 -0.49 -3.58
N THR A 44 0.34 -0.05 -4.73
CA THR A 44 0.56 1.37 -5.02
C THR A 44 0.63 1.58 -6.52
N ASP A 45 0.24 2.77 -6.98
CA ASP A 45 0.46 3.19 -8.37
C ASP A 45 1.89 3.72 -8.58
N ARG A 46 2.23 3.97 -9.86
CA ARG A 46 3.55 4.45 -10.29
C ARG A 46 3.86 5.89 -9.85
N GLY A 47 2.85 6.73 -9.63
CA GLY A 47 3.00 8.12 -9.19
C GLY A 47 3.08 8.30 -7.67
N ASN A 48 2.65 7.29 -6.90
CA ASN A 48 2.63 7.36 -5.44
C ASN A 48 3.99 6.94 -4.83
N PHE A 49 5.00 7.79 -5.02
CA PHE A 49 6.35 7.60 -4.48
C PHE A 49 6.40 7.44 -2.96
N GLY A 50 5.44 8.05 -2.24
CA GLY A 50 5.33 7.90 -0.79
C GLY A 50 5.04 6.46 -0.38
N SER A 51 4.00 5.86 -0.96
CA SER A 51 3.66 4.45 -0.76
C SER A 51 4.74 3.49 -1.26
N GLN A 52 5.37 3.77 -2.41
CA GLN A 52 6.51 2.98 -2.89
C GLN A 52 7.65 2.95 -1.87
N ARG A 53 7.99 4.10 -1.28
CA ARG A 53 9.02 4.19 -0.23
C ARG A 53 8.64 3.45 1.06
N VAL A 54 7.35 3.30 1.36
CA VAL A 54 6.85 2.48 2.47
C VAL A 54 7.08 1.00 2.16
N ALA A 55 6.63 0.52 0.99
CA ALA A 55 6.83 -0.87 0.58
C ALA A 55 8.32 -1.28 0.59
N ILE A 56 9.20 -0.42 0.07
CA ILE A 56 10.66 -0.62 0.09
C ILE A 56 11.19 -0.71 1.54
N ARG A 57 10.76 0.19 2.43
CA ARG A 57 11.20 0.20 3.84
C ARG A 57 10.71 -1.01 4.64
N LEU A 58 9.59 -1.59 4.24
CA LEU A 58 9.07 -2.83 4.81
C LEU A 58 9.78 -4.09 4.27
N GLY A 59 10.64 -3.95 3.26
CA GLY A 59 11.32 -5.08 2.63
C GLY A 59 10.38 -6.01 1.84
N LEU A 60 9.24 -5.50 1.39
CA LEU A 60 8.27 -6.30 0.65
C LEU A 60 8.77 -6.53 -0.79
N PRO A 61 8.77 -7.78 -1.29
CA PRO A 61 9.15 -8.06 -2.66
C PRO A 61 8.08 -7.56 -3.64
N LEU A 62 8.50 -7.19 -4.86
CA LEU A 62 7.57 -6.93 -5.96
C LEU A 62 6.85 -8.24 -6.31
N ARG A 63 5.51 -8.25 -6.16
CA ARG A 63 4.69 -9.43 -6.49
C ARG A 63 4.09 -9.40 -7.88
N GLY A 64 3.84 -8.20 -8.43
CA GLY A 64 3.21 -8.04 -9.74
C GLY A 64 2.63 -6.65 -9.91
N ALA A 65 1.91 -6.45 -11.02
CA ALA A 65 1.20 -5.22 -11.32
C ALA A 65 -0.32 -5.43 -11.21
N SER A 66 -1.03 -4.43 -10.68
CA SER A 66 -2.49 -4.36 -10.71
C SER A 66 -2.95 -3.42 -11.82
N LEU A 67 -4.00 -3.79 -12.55
CA LEU A 67 -4.66 -2.92 -13.51
C LEU A 67 -5.92 -2.32 -12.88
N ARG A 68 -6.05 -0.99 -12.93
CA ARG A 68 -7.30 -0.30 -12.64
C ARG A 68 -7.92 0.12 -13.97
N ILE A 69 -9.14 -0.32 -14.23
CA ILE A 69 -9.96 0.13 -15.34
C ILE A 69 -10.93 1.16 -14.77
N SER A 70 -10.96 2.36 -15.35
CA SER A 70 -11.92 3.40 -15.02
C SER A 70 -12.61 3.83 -16.30
N GLU A 71 -13.92 4.06 -16.22
CA GLU A 71 -14.66 4.68 -17.31
C GLU A 71 -14.21 6.14 -17.46
N ASP A 72 -14.00 6.57 -18.71
CA ASP A 72 -13.76 7.97 -19.02
C ASP A 72 -15.11 8.69 -18.96
N ASN A 73 -15.38 9.41 -17.87
CA ASN A 73 -16.57 10.25 -17.78
C ASN A 73 -16.34 11.54 -18.58
N GLN A 74 -16.40 11.44 -19.91
CA GLN A 74 -16.63 12.60 -20.78
C GLN A 74 -18.11 12.98 -20.68
N GLY A 75 -18.48 13.64 -19.58
CA GLY A 75 -19.85 14.05 -19.27
C GLY A 75 -19.98 15.57 -19.19
N GLU A 76 -20.20 16.15 -20.37
CA GLU A 76 -20.99 17.35 -20.70
C GLU A 76 -20.84 18.64 -19.85
N GLY A 77 -20.15 19.61 -20.45
CA GLY A 77 -20.30 21.03 -20.15
C GLY A 77 -20.17 21.83 -21.44
N ALA A 78 -21.29 22.00 -22.14
CA ALA A 78 -21.51 23.05 -23.14
C ALA A 78 -22.85 23.73 -22.84
#